data_AF-A0A3S0ZTU0-F1
#
_entry.id   AF-A0A3S0ZTU0-F1
#
_cell.length_a   1.000
_cell.length_b   1.000
_cell.length_c   1.000
_cell.angle_alpha   90.00
_cell.angle_beta   90.00
_cell.angle_gamma   90.00
#
_symmetry.space_group_name_H-M   'P 1'
#
loop_
_entity.id
_entity.type
_entity.pdbx_description
1 polymer ?
#
loop_
_entity_poly.entity_id
_entity_poly.type
_entity_poly.pdbx_seq_one_letter_code
_entity_poly.pdbx_strand_id
1 'polypeptide(L)'
;LLGLEVHEAASTGDYDSLEEYLSTGKYDLNLGDEDWGNKTALHWACQRGYVECIRLLLEHGAKPVRTVTGWTPAHFAAETG
;
A
#
# COMPACT_ATOMS: atom_id res chain seq x y z
N LEU A 1 9.43 11.57 -6.54
CA LEU A 1 8.21 11.10 -7.23
C LEU A 1 8.24 9.59 -7.54
N LEU A 2 9.36 8.88 -7.40
CA LEU A 2 9.36 7.41 -7.43
C LEU A 2 8.54 6.88 -6.23
N GLY A 3 7.56 6.02 -6.50
CA GLY A 3 6.75 5.36 -5.46
C GLY A 3 5.26 5.67 -5.50
N LEU A 4 4.82 6.83 -6.03
CA LEU A 4 3.40 7.18 -6.07
C LEU A 4 2.56 6.23 -6.95
N GLU A 5 3.15 5.69 -8.01
CA GLU A 5 2.50 4.72 -8.90
C GLU A 5 2.00 3.46 -8.14
N VAL A 6 2.80 2.97 -7.18
CA VAL A 6 2.44 1.82 -6.33
C VAL A 6 1.32 2.20 -5.36
N HIS A 7 1.31 3.44 -4.85
CA HIS A 7 0.23 3.93 -4.00
C HIS A 7 -1.08 4.05 -4.77
N GLU A 8 -1.03 4.62 -5.98
CA GLU A 8 -2.18 4.78 -6.86
C GLU A 8 -2.79 3.43 -7.22
N ALA A 9 -1.99 2.50 -7.75
CA ALA A 9 -2.45 1.16 -8.13
C ALA A 9 -3.06 0.41 -6.94
N ALA A 10 -2.44 0.47 -5.76
CA ALA A 10 -2.99 -0.11 -4.54
C ALA A 10 -4.28 0.59 -4.06
N SER A 11 -4.43 1.89 -4.32
CA SER A 11 -5.61 2.67 -3.95
C SER A 11 -6.78 2.50 -4.92
N THR A 12 -6.53 2.09 -6.16
CA THR A 12 -7.59 1.84 -7.16
C THR A 12 -7.93 0.35 -7.30
N GLY A 13 -7.08 -0.53 -6.75
CA GLY A 13 -7.24 -1.97 -6.89
C GLY A 13 -6.72 -2.49 -8.23
N ASP A 14 -5.87 -1.71 -8.91
CA ASP A 14 -5.23 -2.10 -10.16
C ASP A 14 -4.12 -3.13 -9.89
N TYR A 15 -4.53 -4.40 -9.81
CA TYR A 15 -3.64 -5.52 -9.54
C TYR A 15 -2.58 -5.68 -10.64
N ASP A 16 -2.96 -5.55 -11.90
CA ASP A 16 -2.07 -5.83 -13.03
C ASP A 16 -0.91 -4.83 -13.08
N SER A 17 -1.21 -3.53 -12.97
CA SER A 17 -0.17 -2.50 -12.88
C SER A 17 0.68 -2.67 -11.62
N LEU A 18 0.05 -3.01 -10.49
CA LEU A 18 0.75 -3.25 -9.24
C LEU A 18 1.74 -4.42 -9.39
N GLU A 19 1.33 -5.54 -9.96
CA GLU A 19 2.21 -6.69 -10.24
C GLU A 19 3.37 -6.32 -11.15
N GLU A 20 3.10 -5.58 -12.22
CA GLU A 20 4.15 -5.09 -13.13
C GLU A 20 5.18 -4.24 -12.37
N TYR A 21 4.74 -3.27 -11.57
CA TYR A 21 5.62 -2.38 -10.81
C TYR A 21 6.47 -3.16 -9.80
N LEU A 22 5.83 -4.05 -9.02
CA LEU A 22 6.50 -4.83 -7.98
C LEU A 22 7.53 -5.80 -8.56
N SER A 23 7.26 -6.37 -9.74
CA SER A 23 8.19 -7.28 -10.43
C SER A 23 9.54 -6.65 -10.77
N THR A 24 9.60 -5.31 -10.87
CA THR A 24 10.85 -4.59 -11.16
C THR A 24 11.83 -4.56 -9.98
N GLY A 25 11.34 -4.78 -8.74
CA GLY A 25 12.13 -4.68 -7.51
C GLY A 25 12.68 -3.27 -7.20
N LYS A 26 12.24 -2.24 -7.91
CA LYS A 26 12.78 -0.86 -7.78
C LYS A 26 12.11 -0.02 -6.70
N TYR A 27 10.93 -0.42 -6.24
CA TYR A 27 10.09 0.38 -5.36
C TYR A 27 10.31 0.01 -3.89
N ASP A 28 10.47 1.02 -3.03
CA ASP A 28 10.40 0.85 -1.58
C ASP A 28 8.93 0.85 -1.13
N LEU A 29 8.42 -0.33 -0.81
CA LEU A 29 7.01 -0.53 -0.42
C LEU A 29 6.68 0.00 0.98
N ASN A 30 7.70 0.40 1.74
CA ASN A 30 7.56 0.94 3.08
C ASN A 30 7.72 2.47 3.10
N LEU A 31 8.00 3.08 1.95
CA LEU A 31 7.95 4.53 1.78
C LEU A 31 6.49 4.97 1.85
N GLY A 32 6.19 5.84 2.81
CA GLY A 32 4.87 6.43 2.96
C GLY A 32 4.74 7.72 2.14
N ASP A 33 3.52 8.02 1.75
CA ASP A 33 3.16 9.29 1.13
C ASP A 33 3.03 10.38 2.21
N GLU A 34 3.99 11.32 2.23
CA GLU A 34 4.07 12.41 3.22
C GLU A 34 2.85 13.34 3.18
N ASP A 35 2.29 13.58 1.99
CA ASP A 35 1.10 14.43 1.81
C ASP A 35 -0.15 13.79 2.44
N TRP A 36 -0.12 12.46 2.63
CA TRP A 36 -1.20 11.66 3.17
C TRP A 36 -0.85 10.99 4.50
N GLY A 37 0.03 11.62 5.28
CA GLY A 37 0.35 11.19 6.65
C GLY A 37 1.19 9.93 6.72
N ASN A 38 2.10 9.73 5.76
CA ASN A 38 2.94 8.55 5.60
C ASN A 38 2.15 7.25 5.40
N LYS A 39 1.02 7.32 4.70
CA LYS A 39 0.31 6.13 4.23
C LYS A 39 1.13 5.45 3.14
N THR A 40 1.43 4.17 3.33
CA THR A 40 2.04 3.31 2.29
C THR A 40 0.97 2.72 1.38
N ALA A 41 1.37 2.12 0.25
CA ALA A 41 0.48 1.35 -0.63
C ALA A 41 -0.36 0.30 0.14
N LEU A 42 0.23 -0.38 1.14
CA LEU A 42 -0.48 -1.36 1.95
C LEU A 42 -1.63 -0.74 2.78
N HIS A 43 -1.49 0.51 3.24
CA HIS A 43 -2.57 1.21 3.93
C HIS A 43 -3.76 1.46 3.00
N TRP A 44 -3.50 1.88 1.76
CA TRP A 44 -4.54 2.16 0.77
C TRP A 44 -5.30 0.89 0.37
N ALA A 45 -4.58 -0.20 0.08
CA ALA A 45 -5.20 -1.48 -0.26
C ALA A 45 -6.04 -2.03 0.91
N CYS A 46 -5.52 -1.95 2.15
CA CYS A 46 -6.25 -2.37 3.36
C CYS A 46 -7.51 -1.53 3.61
N GLN A 47 -7.43 -0.21 3.51
CA GLN A 47 -8.59 0.67 3.70
C GLN A 47 -9.75 0.35 2.74
N ARG A 48 -9.42 -0.13 1.53
CA ARG A 48 -10.42 -0.42 0.49
C ARG A 48 -10.81 -1.89 0.40
N GLY A 49 -10.15 -2.76 1.17
CA GLY A 49 -10.42 -4.19 1.16
C GLY A 49 -10.01 -4.91 -0.13
N TYR A 50 -9.02 -4.39 -0.87
CA TYR A 50 -8.50 -5.05 -2.07
C TYR A 50 -7.56 -6.20 -1.70
N VAL A 51 -8.15 -7.33 -1.33
CA VAL A 51 -7.45 -8.49 -0.74
C VAL A 51 -6.27 -8.99 -1.59
N GLU A 52 -6.43 -9.00 -2.90
CA GLU A 52 -5.45 -9.48 -3.87
C GLU A 52 -4.24 -8.54 -3.90
N CYS A 53 -4.46 -7.23 -3.93
CA CYS A 53 -3.39 -6.23 -3.83
C CYS A 53 -2.71 -6.27 -2.45
N ILE A 54 -3.47 -6.46 -1.36
CA ILE A 54 -2.91 -6.63 0.00
C ILE A 54 -1.96 -7.82 0.02
N ARG A 55 -2.39 -8.97 -0.49
CA ARG A 55 -1.57 -10.18 -0.54
C ARG A 55 -0.31 -9.96 -1.35
N LEU A 56 -0.45 -9.41 -2.56
CA LEU A 56 0.68 -9.19 -3.46
C LEU A 56 1.74 -8.27 -2.84
N LEU A 57 1.32 -7.17 -2.19
CA LEU A 57 2.21 -6.26 -1.48
C LEU A 57 2.96 -6.96 -0.34
N LEU A 58 2.26 -7.78 0.46
CA LEU A 58 2.87 -8.53 1.56
C LEU A 58 3.86 -9.58 1.05
N GLU A 59 3.53 -10.28 -0.03
CA GLU A 59 4.39 -11.27 -0.68
C GLU A 59 5.68 -10.62 -1.23
N HIS A 60 5.63 -9.35 -1.63
CA HIS A 60 6.80 -8.55 -2.05
C HIS A 60 7.50 -7.80 -0.89
N GLY A 61 7.13 -8.08 0.36
CA GLY A 61 7.84 -7.58 1.54
C GLY A 61 7.39 -6.20 2.06
N ALA A 62 6.21 -5.73 1.65
CA ALA A 62 5.58 -4.59 2.33
C ALA A 62 5.31 -4.93 3.80
N LYS A 63 5.59 -3.99 4.70
CA LYS A 63 5.44 -4.15 6.15
C LYS A 63 4.26 -3.32 6.67
N PRO A 64 3.59 -3.76 7.75
CA PRO A 64 2.53 -2.99 8.39
C PRO A 64 3.11 -1.87 9.27
N VAL A 65 3.74 -0.87 8.64
CA VAL A 65 4.32 0.30 9.32
C VAL A 65 3.22 1.23 9.85
N ARG A 66 3.59 2.17 10.72
CA ARG A 66 2.65 3.16 11.28
C ARG A 66 2.66 4.46 10.47
N THR A 67 1.49 5.05 10.26
CA THR A 67 1.32 6.42 9.77
C THR A 67 1.80 7.46 10.80
N VAL A 68 1.80 8.74 10.44
CA VAL A 68 2.07 9.87 11.35
C VAL A 68 1.15 9.86 12.57
N THR A 69 -0.11 9.42 12.41
CA THR A 69 -1.09 9.30 13.51
C THR A 69 -0.98 7.98 14.29
N GLY A 70 0.00 7.13 13.96
CA GLY A 70 0.26 5.87 14.64
C GLY A 70 -0.61 4.70 14.18
N TRP A 71 -1.44 4.87 13.14
CA TRP A 71 -2.31 3.83 12.60
C TRP A 71 -1.53 2.87 11.72
N THR A 72 -1.90 1.59 11.76
CA THR A 72 -1.34 0.54 10.89
C THR A 72 -2.34 0.20 9.79
N PRO A 73 -1.94 -0.56 8.73
CA PRO A 73 -2.89 -0.98 7.70
C PRO A 73 -4.11 -1.73 8.25
N ALA A 74 -3.94 -2.52 9.31
CA ALA A 74 -5.04 -3.23 9.97
C ALA A 74 -6.05 -2.28 10.65
N HIS A 75 -5.62 -1.14 11.19
CA HIS A 75 -6.55 -0.14 11.72
C HIS A 75 -7.45 0.41 10.61
N PHE A 76 -6.89 0.67 9.42
CA PHE A 76 -7.65 1.13 8.27
C PHE A 76 -8.58 0.05 7.68
N ALA A 77 -8.16 -1.22 7.68
CA ALA A 77 -9.05 -2.32 7.28
C ALA A 77 -10.26 -2.47 8.21
N ALA A 78 -10.07 -2.20 9.51
CA ALA A 78 -11.16 -2.25 10.50
C ALA A 78 -12.08 -1.03 10.49
N GLU A 79 -11.64 0.11 9.92
CA GLU A 79 -12.46 1.32 9.81
C GLU A 79 -13.57 1.18 8.76
N THR A 80 -13.34 0.35 7.73
CA THR A 80 -14.22 0.26 6.55
C THR A 80 -14.94 -1.08 6.40
N GLY A 81 -14.72 -2.03 7.32
CA GLY A 81 -15.44 -3.32 7.41
C GLY A 81 -16.50 -3.33 8.49
#